data_AF-A0A383AW80-F1
#
_entry.id   AF-A0A383AW80-F1
#
_cell.length_a   1.000
_cell.length_b   1.000
_cell.length_c   1.000
_cell.angle_alpha   90.00
_cell.angle_beta   90.00
_cell.angle_gamma   90.00
#
_symmetry.space_group_name_H-M   'P 1'
#
loop_
_entity.id
_entity.type
_entity.pdbx_description
1 polymer ?
#
loop_
_entity_poly.entity_id
_entity_poly.type
_entity_poly.pdbx_seq_one_letter_code
_entity_poly.pdbx_strand_id
1 'polypeptide(L)'
;LSLAAIISFLNYDKAAKSFLKNSKLYDETNDEKEISDYRTAAENDWNDHKKYSQLAIIFTAATGTGWIANSIHAWIVGPRPYTNIYQQWNTK
;
A
#
# COMPACT_ATOMS: atom_id res chain seq x y z
N LEU A 1 -10.88 -0.19 -0.86
CA LEU A 1 -9.50 -0.54 -0.45
C LEU A 1 -8.46 -0.10 -1.48
N SER A 2 -8.60 -0.50 -2.75
CA SER A 2 -7.60 -0.25 -3.80
C SER A 2 -7.29 1.23 -4.07
N LEU A 3 -8.30 2.11 -4.12
CA LEU A 3 -8.08 3.55 -4.28
C LEU A 3 -7.27 4.15 -3.12
N ALA A 4 -7.60 3.78 -1.88
CA ALA A 4 -6.88 4.24 -0.70
C ALA A 4 -5.42 3.74 -0.67
N ALA A 5 -5.18 2.52 -1.14
CA ALA A 5 -3.83 1.97 -1.30
C ALA A 5 -3.01 2.75 -2.34
N ILE A 6 -3.60 3.07 -3.50
CA ILE A 6 -2.95 3.88 -4.54
C ILE A 6 -2.63 5.28 -4.01
N ILE A 7 -3.58 5.95 -3.37
CA ILE A 7 -3.37 7.28 -2.79
C ILE A 7 -2.26 7.23 -1.73
N SER A 8 -2.23 6.19 -0.89
CA SER A 8 -1.18 6.03 0.12
C SER A 8 0.19 5.82 -0.51
N PHE A 9 0.28 5.01 -1.57
CA PHE A 9 1.52 4.82 -2.32
C PHE A 9 2.03 6.13 -2.96
N LEU A 10 1.13 6.91 -3.58
CA LEU A 10 1.50 8.19 -4.19
C LEU A 10 2.03 9.18 -3.14
N ASN A 11 1.43 9.22 -1.96
CA ASN A 11 1.90 10.08 -0.88
C ASN A 11 3.21 9.57 -0.26
N TYR A 12 3.40 8.25 -0.16
CA TYR A 12 4.66 7.64 0.24
C TYR A 12 5.81 8.05 -0.70
N ASP A 13 5.60 7.92 -2.02
CA ASP A 13 6.59 8.27 -3.05
C ASP A 13 6.90 9.77 -3.03
N LYS A 14 5.85 10.61 -2.93
CA LYS A 14 6.00 12.07 -2.78
C LYS A 14 6.84 12.42 -1.54
N ALA A 15 6.52 11.85 -0.39
CA ALA A 15 7.21 12.12 0.87
C ALA A 15 8.69 11.72 0.79
N ALA A 16 9.00 10.55 0.21
CA ALA A 16 10.38 10.11 0.02
C ALA A 16 11.18 11.07 -0.88
N LYS A 17 10.58 11.52 -2.00
CA LYS A 17 11.22 12.46 -2.92
C LYS A 17 11.41 13.85 -2.30
N SER A 18 10.40 14.36 -1.60
CA SER A 18 10.47 15.64 -0.90
C SER A 18 11.52 15.62 0.21
N PHE A 19 11.60 14.53 0.98
CA PHE A 19 12.63 14.36 2.01
C PHE A 19 14.04 14.50 1.43
N LEU A 20 14.33 13.78 0.34
CA LEU A 20 15.63 13.84 -0.33
C LEU A 20 15.91 15.24 -0.88
N LYS A 21 14.90 15.89 -1.46
CA LYS A 21 15.02 17.26 -1.97
C LYS A 21 15.36 18.24 -0.84
N ASN A 22 14.61 18.21 0.26
CA ASN A 22 14.80 19.13 1.39
C ASN A 22 16.11 18.86 2.13
N SER A 23 16.52 17.60 2.26
CA SER A 23 17.83 17.25 2.82
C SER A 23 18.97 17.80 1.96
N LYS A 24 18.86 17.69 0.64
CA LYS A 24 19.84 18.27 -0.28
C LYS A 24 19.91 19.80 -0.15
N LEU A 25 18.76 20.47 -0.10
CA LEU A 25 18.72 21.93 0.04
C LEU A 25 19.29 22.40 1.38
N TYR A 26 19.04 21.65 2.46
CA TYR A 26 19.66 21.86 3.77
C TYR A 26 21.20 21.84 3.70
N ASP A 27 21.78 20.88 2.97
CA ASP A 27 23.23 20.76 2.81
C ASP A 27 23.85 21.81 1.87
N GLU A 28 23.05 22.41 0.97
CA GLU A 28 23.52 23.33 -0.07
C GLU A 28 23.43 24.82 0.32
N THR A 29 22.69 25.16 1.38
CA THR A 29 22.53 26.55 1.85
C THR A 29 23.36 26.83 3.11
N ASN A 30 23.76 28.09 3.27
CA ASN A 30 24.36 28.62 4.50
C ASN A 30 23.46 29.66 5.19
N ASP A 31 22.27 29.92 4.64
CA ASP A 31 21.29 30.81 5.26
C ASP A 31 20.62 30.06 6.44
N GLU A 32 20.82 30.56 7.66
CA GLU A 32 20.33 29.89 8.88
C GLU A 32 18.81 29.71 8.90
N LYS A 33 18.06 30.64 8.29
CA LYS A 33 16.61 30.54 8.22
C LYS A 33 16.20 29.45 7.24
N GLU A 34 16.81 29.42 6.05
CA GLU A 34 16.56 28.38 5.06
C GLU A 34 16.92 26.99 5.59
N ILE A 35 18.05 26.86 6.31
CA ILE A 35 18.47 25.63 6.99
C ILE A 35 17.37 25.14 7.95
N SER A 36 16.83 26.04 8.79
CA SER A 36 15.75 25.71 9.73
C SER A 36 14.47 25.26 9.00
N ASP A 37 14.11 25.95 7.92
CA ASP A 37 12.92 25.66 7.13
C ASP A 37 13.05 24.30 6.42
N TYR A 38 14.20 24.03 5.77
CA TYR A 38 14.46 22.75 5.09
C TYR A 38 14.53 21.58 6.06
N ARG A 39 15.14 21.78 7.23
CA ARG A 39 15.15 20.77 8.28
C ARG A 39 13.73 20.41 8.72
N THR A 40 12.91 21.43 9.03
CA THR A 40 11.52 21.24 9.45
C THR A 40 10.72 20.52 8.36
N ALA A 41 10.91 20.90 7.09
CA ALA A 41 10.25 20.25 5.97
C ALA A 41 10.68 18.78 5.81
N ALA A 42 11.97 18.48 5.90
CA ALA A 42 12.49 17.11 5.85
C ALA A 42 11.97 16.26 7.02
N GLU A 43 11.92 16.79 8.23
CA GLU A 43 11.34 16.07 9.39
C GLU A 43 9.85 15.73 9.16
N ASN A 44 9.08 16.64 8.56
CA ASN A 44 7.69 16.39 8.19
C ASN A 44 7.55 15.34 7.08
N ASP A 45 8.36 15.45 6.01
CA ASP A 45 8.39 14.47 4.92
C ASP A 45 8.74 13.06 5.44
N TRP A 46 9.66 12.96 6.39
CA TRP A 46 10.00 11.69 7.03
C TRP A 46 8.84 11.10 7.84
N ASN A 47 8.11 11.94 8.56
CA ASN A 47 6.93 11.51 9.31
C ASN A 47 5.83 11.01 8.37
N ASP A 48 5.59 11.70 7.26
CA ASP A 48 4.66 11.27 6.23
C ASP A 48 5.10 9.96 5.58
N HIS A 49 6.39 9.82 5.23
CA HIS A 49 6.96 8.59 4.68
C HIS A 49 6.68 7.38 5.58
N LYS A 50 6.95 7.49 6.88
CA LYS A 50 6.66 6.42 7.86
C LYS A 50 5.17 6.09 7.92
N LYS A 51 4.31 7.10 7.98
CA LYS A 51 2.86 6.94 8.04
C LYS A 51 2.32 6.19 6.83
N TYR A 52 2.71 6.60 5.62
CA TYR A 52 2.23 5.97 4.39
C TYR A 52 2.85 4.59 4.15
N SER A 53 4.07 4.34 4.63
CA SER A 53 4.67 3.01 4.67
C SER A 53 3.87 2.05 5.56
N GLN A 54 3.48 2.49 6.75
CA GLN A 54 2.60 1.71 7.64
C GLN A 54 1.24 1.42 7.00
N LEU A 55 0.64 2.42 6.33
CA LEU A 55 -0.62 2.21 5.60
C LEU A 55 -0.48 1.18 4.48
N ALA A 56 0.62 1.19 3.73
CA ALA A 56 0.89 0.19 2.70
C ALA A 56 0.97 -1.22 3.28
N ILE A 57 1.67 -1.40 4.41
CA ILE A 57 1.74 -2.68 5.13
C ILE A 57 0.34 -3.17 5.55
N ILE A 58 -0.47 -2.27 6.11
CA ILE A 58 -1.85 -2.58 6.54
C ILE A 58 -2.70 -3.02 5.35
N PHE A 59 -2.61 -2.33 4.20
CA PHE A 59 -3.37 -2.73 3.01
C PHE A 59 -2.94 -4.09 2.46
N THR A 60 -1.65 -4.39 2.47
CA THR A 60 -1.15 -5.72 2.08
C THR A 60 -1.63 -6.80 3.03
N ALA A 61 -1.59 -6.55 4.34
CA ALA A 61 -2.09 -7.48 5.34
C ALA A 61 -3.60 -7.75 5.18
N ALA A 62 -4.41 -6.70 4.97
CA ALA A 62 -5.84 -6.82 4.75
C ALA A 62 -6.17 -7.60 3.47
N THR A 63 -5.47 -7.30 2.37
CA THR A 63 -5.65 -8.00 1.09
C THR A 63 -5.25 -9.47 1.19
N GLY A 64 -4.10 -9.75 1.81
CA GLY A 64 -3.61 -11.12 2.02
C GLY A 64 -4.55 -11.95 2.90
N THR A 65 -5.08 -11.35 3.97
CA THR A 65 -6.07 -12.01 4.85
C THR A 65 -7.34 -12.36 4.06
N GLY A 66 -7.83 -11.45 3.22
CA GLY A 66 -8.98 -11.72 2.35
C GLY A 66 -8.73 -12.86 1.37
N TRP A 67 -7.51 -12.93 0.79
CA TRP A 67 -7.15 -14.01 -0.12
C TRP A 67 -7.10 -15.37 0.58
N ILE A 68 -6.46 -15.45 1.75
CA ILE A 68 -6.41 -16.66 2.59
C ILE A 68 -7.82 -17.10 2.99
N ALA A 69 -8.66 -16.18 3.46
CA ALA A 69 -10.04 -16.48 3.84
C ALA A 69 -10.84 -17.01 2.64
N ASN A 70 -10.69 -16.42 1.46
CA ASN A 70 -11.34 -16.88 0.24
C ASN A 70 -10.87 -18.28 -0.17
N SER A 71 -9.57 -18.58 -0.03
CA SER A 71 -9.03 -19.92 -0.29
C SER A 71 -9.57 -20.98 0.68
N ILE A 72 -9.67 -20.66 1.98
CA ILE A 72 -10.27 -21.56 2.98
C ILE A 72 -11.75 -21.79 2.67
N HIS A 73 -12.50 -20.73 2.38
CA HIS A 73 -13.91 -20.84 1.98
C HIS A 73 -14.07 -21.74 0.75
N ALA A 74 -13.27 -21.53 -0.30
CA ALA A 74 -13.31 -22.37 -1.50
C ALA A 74 -12.95 -23.84 -1.24
N TRP A 75 -11.99 -24.12 -0.34
CA TRP A 75 -11.57 -25.49 -0.05
C TRP A 75 -12.54 -26.26 0.86
N ILE A 76 -13.14 -25.60 1.86
CA ILE A 76 -14.04 -26.23 2.85
C ILE A 76 -15.51 -26.17 2.42
N VAL A 77 -15.96 -24.99 2.01
CA VAL A 77 -17.39 -24.65 1.83
C VAL A 77 -17.76 -24.55 0.36
N GLY A 78 -16.79 -24.24 -0.49
CA GLY A 78 -16.98 -24.18 -1.94
C GLY A 78 -17.56 -25.51 -2.43
N PRO A 79 -18.62 -25.48 -3.27
CA PRO A 79 -19.19 -26.71 -3.81
C PRO A 79 -18.11 -27.43 -4.61
N ARG A 80 -17.53 -28.48 -4.03
CA ARG A 80 -16.75 -29.43 -4.81
C ARG A 80 -17.77 -30.18 -5.66
N PRO A 81 -17.62 -30.28 -6.98
CA PRO A 81 -18.47 -31.15 -7.77
C PRO A 81 -18.17 -32.59 -7.34
N TYR A 82 -18.89 -33.06 -6.31
CA TYR A 82 -18.90 -34.46 -5.88
C TYR A 82 -19.72 -35.34 -6.84
N THR A 83 -20.34 -34.71 -7.83
CA THR A 83 -20.98 -35.38 -8.96
C THR A 83 -20.40 -34.78 -10.22
N ASN A 84 -19.95 -35.65 -11.13
CA ASN A 84 -19.71 -35.27 -12.52
C ASN A 84 -20.91 -34.43 -12.97
N ILE A 85 -20.68 -33.15 -13.26
CA ILE A 85 -21.68 -32.30 -13.89
C ILE A 85 -21.77 -32.76 -15.34
N TYR A 86 -22.30 -33.96 -15.57
CA TYR A 86 -22.79 -34.31 -16.90
C TYR A 86 -23.90 -33.31 -17.18
N GLN A 87 -23.64 -32.39 -18.13
CA GLN A 87 -24.69 -31.53 -18.66
C GLN A 87 -25.87 -32.42 -19.04
N GLN A 88 -27.02 -32.24 -18.37
CA GLN A 88 -28.24 -33.02 -18.58
C GLN A 88 -28.91 -32.71 -19.95
N TRP A 89 -28.18 -32.14 -20.90
CA TRP A 89 -28.69 -31.68 -22.19
C TRP A 89 -28.27 -32.59 -23.37
N ASN A 90 -27.78 -33.80 -23.10
CA ASN A 90 -27.41 -34.78 -24.13
C ASN A 90 -28.03 -36.17 -23.90
N THR A 91 -29.29 -36.23 -23.45
CA THR A 91 -30.11 -37.42 -23.66
C THR A 91 -30.79 -37.30 -25.01
N LYS A 92 -30.27 -38.03 -26.00
CA LYS A 92 -30.99 -38.33 -27.26
C LYS A 92 -32.25 -39.14 -26.98
#